data_AF-A0A0M9ZFM9-F1
#
_entry.id   AF-A0A0M9ZFM9-F1
#
_cell.length_a   1.000
_cell.length_b   1.000
_cell.length_c   1.000
_cell.angle_alpha   90.00
_cell.angle_beta   90.00
_cell.angle_gamma   90.00
#
_symmetry.space_group_name_H-M   'P 1'
#
loop_
_entity.id
_entity.type
_entity.pdbx_description
1 polymer ?
#
loop_
_entity_poly.entity_id
_entity_poly.type
_entity_poly.pdbx_seq_one_letter_code
_entity_poly.pdbx_strand_id
1 'polypeptide(L)'
;MERLRPSDPSEIGGHRLAARLGAGGIGSRVPGAFRTRRPVRGEGDPRRACFLAEAEGWMVGTACTDAAADPRTEAFAVAHRARYGTAPAPWAVEAYDAVRFAAYGRTSAGADGRAALRPELLRRPWQGITRKVAFNAGGQFFEPDEDIGAFLYRVTDGQARFVARADDIGKAA
;
A
#
# COMPACT_ATOMS: atom_id res chain seq x y z
N MET A 1 -20.49 -20.61 21.62
CA MET A 1 -20.50 -19.12 21.66
C MET A 1 -21.83 -18.67 21.11
N GLU A 2 -22.62 -17.96 21.90
CA GLU A 2 -24.00 -17.59 21.57
C GLU A 2 -24.03 -16.48 20.50
N ARG A 3 -25.01 -16.55 19.59
CA ARG A 3 -25.11 -15.71 18.39
C ARG A 3 -25.83 -14.40 18.73
N LEU A 4 -25.21 -13.26 18.40
CA LEU A 4 -25.78 -11.93 18.62
C LEU A 4 -27.01 -11.68 17.74
N ARG A 5 -28.00 -10.98 18.30
CA ARG A 5 -29.25 -10.56 17.64
C ARG A 5 -29.25 -9.06 17.36
N PRO A 6 -30.05 -8.57 16.39
CA PRO A 6 -30.08 -7.15 15.99
C PRO A 6 -30.52 -6.17 17.09
N SER A 7 -31.13 -6.66 18.18
CA SER A 7 -31.59 -5.89 19.32
C SER A 7 -30.53 -5.72 20.44
N ASP A 8 -29.36 -6.36 20.30
CA ASP A 8 -28.35 -6.35 21.34
C ASP A 8 -27.65 -4.97 21.39
N PRO A 9 -27.51 -4.35 22.57
CA PRO A 9 -26.94 -3.02 22.70
C PRO A 9 -25.48 -2.98 22.22
N SER A 10 -25.16 -1.94 21.45
CA SER A 10 -23.88 -1.76 20.75
C SER A 10 -22.64 -1.72 21.65
N GLU A 11 -22.81 -1.57 22.96
CA GLU A 11 -21.72 -1.53 23.94
C GLU A 11 -21.17 -2.93 24.28
N ILE A 12 -21.89 -4.02 23.99
CA ILE A 12 -21.42 -5.39 24.26
C ILE A 12 -20.23 -5.78 23.33
N GLY A 13 -20.10 -5.11 22.17
CA GLY A 13 -19.00 -5.34 21.22
C GLY A 13 -17.69 -4.61 21.55
N GLY A 14 -17.65 -3.78 22.60
CA GLY A 14 -16.52 -2.87 22.89
C GLY A 14 -15.29 -3.53 23.52
N HIS A 15 -15.39 -4.76 24.02
CA HIS A 15 -14.27 -5.43 24.71
C HIS A 15 -14.13 -6.88 24.26
N ARG A 16 -13.61 -7.11 23.04
CA ARG A 16 -12.83 -8.31 22.72
C ARG A 16 -12.16 -8.21 21.34
N LEU A 17 -10.83 -8.27 21.41
CA LEU A 17 -9.88 -8.76 20.41
C LEU A 17 -9.43 -7.83 19.28
N ALA A 18 -8.20 -7.36 19.49
CA ALA A 18 -7.24 -6.98 18.48
C ALA A 18 -6.93 -8.17 17.54
N ALA A 19 -6.83 -7.88 16.25
CA ALA A 19 -6.12 -8.72 15.30
C ALA A 19 -5.17 -7.84 14.48
N ARG A 20 -3.91 -7.81 14.92
CA ARG A 20 -2.77 -7.50 14.05
C ARG A 20 -2.62 -8.65 13.06
N LEU A 21 -2.66 -8.37 11.76
CA LEU A 21 -1.66 -8.75 10.76
C LEU A 21 -2.16 -8.37 9.35
N GLY A 22 -1.65 -7.24 8.89
CA GLY A 22 -1.57 -6.82 7.49
C GLY A 22 -0.32 -5.94 7.43
N ALA A 23 0.83 -6.55 7.70
CA ALA A 23 2.07 -5.84 7.98
C ALA A 23 2.54 -5.09 6.72
N GLY A 24 2.67 -3.76 6.84
CA GLY A 24 3.36 -2.93 5.85
C GLY A 24 2.60 -1.70 5.35
N GLY A 25 1.66 -1.13 6.11
CA GLY A 25 1.16 0.22 5.87
C GLY A 25 1.61 1.15 7.00
N ILE A 26 2.50 2.10 6.70
CA ILE A 26 2.87 3.18 7.61
C ILE A 26 1.64 4.10 7.74
N GLY A 27 0.89 3.92 8.82
CA GLY A 27 -0.22 4.82 9.15
C GLY A 27 0.32 6.05 9.89
N SER A 28 0.52 7.15 9.18
CA SER A 28 0.61 8.46 9.83
C SER A 28 -0.79 8.86 10.31
N ARG A 29 -0.89 9.28 11.58
CA ARG A 29 -2.14 9.67 12.22
C ARG A 29 -2.56 11.05 11.68
N VAL A 30 -3.47 11.08 10.72
CA VAL A 30 -4.20 12.30 10.33
C VAL A 30 -5.43 12.42 11.24
N PRO A 31 -5.74 13.58 11.85
CA PRO A 31 -6.97 13.74 12.63
C PRO A 31 -8.18 13.72 11.70
N GLY A 32 -8.91 12.60 11.69
CA GLY A 32 -10.12 12.37 10.90
C GLY A 32 -10.52 10.91 11.05
N ALA A 33 -11.80 10.63 11.29
CA ALA A 33 -12.29 9.32 11.70
C ALA A 33 -11.96 8.19 10.68
N PHE A 34 -10.82 7.53 10.87
CA PHE A 34 -10.41 6.39 10.05
C PHE A 34 -11.14 5.13 10.53
N ARG A 35 -12.27 4.80 9.90
CA ARG A 35 -12.93 3.50 10.11
C ARG A 35 -12.18 2.43 9.32
N THR A 36 -11.47 1.55 10.02
CA THR A 36 -10.88 0.35 9.38
C THR A 36 -11.99 -0.67 9.12
N ARG A 37 -12.52 -0.68 7.89
CA ARG A 37 -13.40 -1.75 7.40
C ARG A 37 -12.52 -2.88 6.85
N ARG A 38 -12.97 -4.13 6.99
CA ARG A 38 -12.31 -5.33 6.43
C ARG A 38 -11.94 -5.08 4.96
N PRO A 39 -10.74 -5.45 4.49
CA PRO A 39 -10.33 -5.18 3.11
C PRO A 39 -11.31 -5.84 2.14
N VAL A 40 -11.80 -5.03 1.20
CA VAL A 40 -12.55 -5.48 0.03
C VAL A 40 -11.59 -6.25 -0.88
N ARG A 41 -11.97 -7.44 -1.34
CA ARG A 41 -11.04 -8.36 -2.01
C ARG A 41 -11.19 -8.31 -3.54
N GLY A 42 -10.30 -7.60 -4.22
CA GLY A 42 -10.13 -7.71 -5.68
C GLY A 42 -11.29 -7.17 -6.54
N GLU A 43 -11.08 -7.18 -7.85
CA GLU A 43 -11.95 -6.56 -8.88
C GLU A 43 -13.41 -7.08 -8.86
N GLY A 44 -13.63 -8.32 -8.38
CA GLY A 44 -14.92 -9.02 -8.42
C GLY A 44 -15.63 -9.24 -7.08
N ASP A 45 -15.17 -8.63 -5.98
CA ASP A 45 -15.91 -8.69 -4.71
C ASP A 45 -17.14 -7.77 -4.78
N PRO A 46 -18.38 -8.30 -4.60
CA PRO A 46 -19.59 -7.48 -4.65
C PRO A 46 -19.58 -6.35 -3.61
N ARG A 47 -18.81 -6.49 -2.52
CA ARG A 47 -18.63 -5.44 -1.51
C ARG A 47 -17.85 -4.24 -2.06
N ARG A 48 -17.06 -4.41 -3.11
CA ARG A 48 -16.37 -3.31 -3.81
C ARG A 48 -17.37 -2.39 -4.48
N ALA A 49 -18.32 -2.96 -5.22
CA ALA A 49 -19.36 -2.19 -5.87
C ALA A 49 -20.20 -1.43 -4.84
N CYS A 50 -20.62 -2.08 -3.75
CA CYS A 50 -21.32 -1.40 -2.66
C CYS A 50 -20.47 -0.30 -2.01
N PHE A 51 -19.18 -0.55 -1.78
CA PHE A 51 -18.30 0.48 -1.22
C PHE A 51 -18.19 1.68 -2.16
N LEU A 52 -17.93 1.45 -3.45
CA LEU A 52 -17.73 2.54 -4.42
C LEU A 52 -19.00 3.35 -4.66
N ALA A 53 -20.18 2.71 -4.62
CA ALA A 53 -21.45 3.41 -4.71
C ALA A 53 -21.70 4.36 -3.52
N GLU A 54 -21.35 3.93 -2.31
CA GLU A 54 -21.54 4.72 -1.07
C GLU A 54 -20.42 5.74 -0.82
N ALA A 55 -19.26 5.56 -1.45
CA ALA A 55 -18.06 6.35 -1.21
C ALA A 55 -17.85 7.48 -2.22
N GLU A 56 -18.85 7.83 -3.03
CA GLU A 56 -18.74 8.90 -4.04
C GLU A 56 -18.16 10.20 -3.43
N GLY A 57 -17.13 10.75 -4.07
CA GLY A 57 -16.40 11.92 -3.60
C GLY A 57 -15.38 11.68 -2.48
N TRP A 58 -15.29 10.47 -1.92
CA TRP A 58 -14.35 10.17 -0.83
C TRP A 58 -12.91 10.10 -1.35
N MET A 59 -11.99 10.50 -0.48
CA MET A 59 -10.55 10.32 -0.68
C MET A 59 -10.09 9.04 0.03
N VAL A 60 -9.37 8.18 -0.68
CA VAL A 60 -8.91 6.88 -0.18
C VAL A 60 -7.39 6.80 -0.28
N GLY A 61 -6.73 6.57 0.85
CA GLY A 61 -5.30 6.27 0.90
C GLY A 61 -5.03 4.77 0.72
N THR A 62 -4.02 4.42 -0.07
CA THR A 62 -3.59 3.04 -0.31
C THR A 62 -2.07 2.94 -0.42
N ALA A 63 -1.54 1.72 -0.31
CA ALA A 63 -0.12 1.41 -0.47
C ALA A 63 0.21 0.87 -1.88
N CYS A 64 -0.73 0.94 -2.82
CA CYS A 64 -0.53 0.64 -4.23
C CYS A 64 -0.90 1.82 -5.12
N THR A 65 -0.11 2.06 -6.16
CA THR A 65 -0.34 3.09 -7.16
C THR A 65 -1.05 2.52 -8.39
N ASP A 66 -1.64 3.40 -9.18
CA ASP A 66 -2.12 3.06 -10.51
C ASP A 66 -0.97 3.26 -11.46
N ALA A 67 -0.34 2.15 -11.86
CA ALA A 67 0.84 2.20 -12.71
C ALA A 67 0.59 2.86 -14.08
N ALA A 68 -0.66 2.91 -14.54
CA ALA A 68 -1.02 3.58 -15.78
C ALA A 68 -1.26 5.09 -15.61
N ALA A 69 -1.47 5.57 -14.37
CA ALA A 69 -1.81 6.96 -14.08
C ALA A 69 -0.70 7.73 -13.33
N ASP A 70 0.20 7.05 -12.60
CA ASP A 70 1.34 7.69 -11.92
C ASP A 70 2.49 7.93 -12.93
N PRO A 71 2.87 9.20 -13.22
CA PRO A 71 3.95 9.52 -14.15
C PRO A 71 5.29 8.85 -13.79
N ARG A 72 5.58 8.65 -12.50
CA ARG A 72 6.82 8.01 -12.07
C ARG A 72 6.87 6.52 -12.42
N THR A 73 5.73 5.94 -12.81
CA THR A 73 5.61 4.51 -13.18
C THR A 73 5.36 4.28 -14.67
N GLU A 74 5.31 5.34 -15.49
CA GLU A 74 4.99 5.27 -16.91
C GLU A 74 5.89 4.27 -17.66
N ALA A 75 7.20 4.35 -17.45
CA ALA A 75 8.16 3.44 -18.09
C ALA A 75 7.89 1.97 -17.74
N PHE A 76 7.47 1.69 -16.50
CA PHE A 76 7.09 0.34 -16.09
C PHE A 76 5.79 -0.11 -16.78
N ALA A 77 4.78 0.75 -16.86
CA ALA A 77 3.52 0.41 -17.52
C ALA A 77 3.69 0.16 -19.03
N VAL A 78 4.52 0.95 -19.70
CA VAL A 78 4.88 0.74 -21.10
C VAL A 78 5.58 -0.61 -21.28
N ALA A 79 6.58 -0.90 -20.46
CA ALA A 79 7.32 -2.16 -20.53
C ALA A 79 6.43 -3.39 -20.22
N HIS A 80 5.54 -3.26 -19.23
CA HIS A 80 4.58 -4.31 -18.88
C HIS A 80 3.62 -4.59 -20.03
N ARG A 81 3.04 -3.55 -20.63
CA ARG A 81 2.11 -3.71 -21.75
C ARG A 81 2.81 -4.30 -22.98
N ALA A 82 4.03 -3.87 -23.28
CA ALA A 82 4.82 -4.44 -24.37
C ALA A 82 5.10 -5.94 -24.16
N ARG A 83 5.32 -6.38 -22.91
CA ARG A 83 5.63 -7.77 -22.61
C ARG A 83 4.40 -8.68 -22.46
N TYR A 84 3.32 -8.18 -21.87
CA TYR A 84 2.17 -9.01 -21.47
C TYR A 84 0.88 -8.68 -22.22
N GLY A 85 0.89 -7.64 -23.07
CA GLY A 85 -0.28 -7.22 -23.86
C GLY A 85 -1.37 -6.50 -23.06
N THR A 86 -1.26 -6.42 -21.74
CA THR A 86 -2.26 -5.83 -20.84
C THR A 86 -1.67 -4.71 -19.99
N ALA A 87 -2.54 -3.84 -19.48
CA ALA A 87 -2.16 -2.88 -18.45
C ALA A 87 -1.67 -3.62 -17.20
N PRO A 88 -0.75 -3.03 -16.42
CA PRO A 88 -0.38 -3.60 -15.13
C PRO A 88 -1.61 -3.75 -14.22
N ALA A 89 -1.72 -4.90 -13.57
CA ALA A 89 -2.70 -5.09 -12.50
C ALA A 89 -2.34 -4.23 -11.28
N PRO A 90 -3.29 -3.93 -10.38
CA PRO A 90 -2.97 -3.38 -9.07
C PRO A 90 -1.87 -4.21 -8.38
N TRP A 91 -0.94 -3.54 -7.70
CA TRP A 91 0.24 -4.14 -7.03
C TRP A 91 1.38 -4.58 -7.96
N ALA A 92 1.25 -4.48 -9.29
CA ALA A 92 2.27 -5.01 -10.20
C ALA A 92 3.63 -4.29 -10.05
N VAL A 93 3.63 -2.96 -9.91
CA VAL A 93 4.85 -2.17 -9.77
C VAL A 93 5.45 -2.29 -8.37
N GLU A 94 4.62 -2.47 -7.34
CA GLU A 94 5.07 -2.75 -5.98
C GLU A 94 5.68 -4.15 -5.85
N ALA A 95 5.09 -5.15 -6.52
CA ALA A 95 5.65 -6.49 -6.62
C ALA A 95 6.99 -6.46 -7.37
N TYR A 96 7.08 -5.66 -8.43
CA TYR A 96 8.33 -5.43 -9.16
C TYR A 96 9.40 -4.81 -8.24
N ASP A 97 9.05 -3.80 -7.46
CA ASP A 97 9.95 -3.22 -6.46
C ASP A 97 10.38 -4.25 -5.41
N ALA A 98 9.47 -5.06 -4.88
CA ALA A 98 9.80 -6.09 -3.89
C ALA A 98 10.81 -7.12 -4.43
N VAL A 99 10.63 -7.55 -5.70
CA VAL A 99 11.58 -8.45 -6.36
C VAL A 99 12.93 -7.79 -6.59
N ARG A 100 12.96 -6.51 -7.01
CA ARG A 100 14.21 -5.75 -7.15
C ARG A 100 14.94 -5.56 -5.83
N PHE A 101 14.21 -5.33 -4.74
CA PHE A 101 14.78 -5.22 -3.41
C PHE A 101 15.41 -6.54 -2.95
N ALA A 102 14.73 -7.67 -3.18
CA ALA A 102 15.28 -9.00 -2.88
C ALA A 102 16.54 -9.31 -3.73
N ALA A 103 16.52 -8.96 -5.02
CA ALA A 103 17.68 -9.12 -5.90
C ALA A 103 18.86 -8.24 -5.46
N TYR A 104 18.59 -7.00 -5.02
CA TYR A 104 19.59 -6.13 -4.42
C TYR A 104 20.22 -6.79 -3.19
N GLY A 105 19.42 -7.28 -2.24
CA GLY A 105 19.93 -7.99 -1.06
C GLY A 105 20.78 -9.20 -1.42
N ARG A 106 20.35 -9.99 -2.41
CA ARG A 106 21.13 -11.15 -2.88
C ARG A 106 22.47 -10.76 -3.47
N THR A 107 22.52 -9.64 -4.19
CA THR A 107 23.75 -9.11 -4.80
C THR A 107 24.68 -8.58 -3.71
N SER A 108 24.15 -7.82 -2.75
CA SER A 108 24.91 -7.22 -1.65
C SER A 108 25.47 -8.27 -0.68
N ALA A 109 24.74 -9.35 -0.40
CA ALA A 109 25.19 -10.41 0.52
C ALA A 109 26.24 -11.37 -0.09
N GLY A 110 26.49 -11.34 -1.41
CA GLY A 110 27.55 -12.15 -2.02
C GLY A 110 27.46 -13.66 -1.73
N ALA A 111 28.57 -14.25 -1.29
CA ALA A 111 28.66 -15.66 -0.94
C ALA A 111 28.23 -15.97 0.51
N ASP A 112 28.00 -14.93 1.33
CA ASP A 112 27.75 -15.05 2.78
C ASP A 112 26.36 -15.61 3.12
N GLY A 113 25.57 -15.92 2.08
CA GLY A 113 24.34 -16.68 2.19
C GLY A 113 23.19 -15.92 2.87
N ARG A 114 22.20 -16.67 3.37
CA ARG A 114 20.94 -16.11 3.88
C ARG A 114 21.13 -15.22 5.11
N ALA A 115 22.10 -15.53 5.98
CA ALA A 115 22.30 -14.81 7.23
C ALA A 115 22.72 -13.35 7.03
N ALA A 116 23.47 -13.06 5.95
CA ALA A 116 23.91 -11.72 5.60
C ALA A 116 22.81 -10.86 4.93
N LEU A 117 21.72 -11.45 4.43
CA LEU A 117 20.68 -10.72 3.69
C LEU A 117 20.04 -9.60 4.51
N ARG A 118 19.62 -9.91 5.74
CA ARG A 118 18.94 -8.93 6.59
C ARG A 118 19.84 -7.73 6.93
N PRO A 119 21.06 -7.90 7.48
CA PRO A 119 21.91 -6.75 7.78
C PRO A 119 22.25 -5.96 6.51
N GLU A 120 22.50 -6.60 5.36
CA GLU A 120 22.79 -5.88 4.11
C GLU A 120 21.60 -5.08 3.56
N LEU A 121 20.40 -5.64 3.62
CA LEU A 121 19.18 -4.95 3.18
C LEU A 121 18.84 -3.74 4.05
N LEU A 122 19.18 -3.78 5.33
CA LEU A 122 18.89 -2.70 6.28
C LEU A 122 20.04 -1.68 6.39
N ARG A 123 21.22 -1.98 5.82
CA ARG A 123 22.43 -1.16 5.96
C ARG A 123 22.34 0.18 5.22
N ARG A 124 21.64 0.22 4.09
CA ARG A 124 21.52 1.41 3.24
C ARG A 124 20.09 1.56 2.74
N PRO A 125 19.59 2.81 2.62
CA PRO A 125 18.36 3.09 1.89
C PRO A 125 18.40 2.48 0.48
N TRP A 126 17.28 1.91 0.05
CA TRP A 126 17.09 1.40 -1.30
C TRP A 126 15.91 2.10 -1.95
N GLN A 127 16.11 2.63 -3.16
CA GLN A 127 15.07 3.34 -3.91
C GLN A 127 14.40 2.40 -4.92
N GLY A 128 13.10 2.15 -4.71
CA GLY A 128 12.21 1.55 -5.70
C GLY A 128 11.56 2.61 -6.60
N ILE A 129 10.71 2.17 -7.52
CA ILE A 129 9.90 3.07 -8.36
C ILE A 129 8.79 3.72 -7.51
N THR A 130 8.17 2.92 -6.63
CA THR A 130 7.02 3.32 -5.82
C THR A 130 7.40 3.92 -4.48
N ARG A 131 8.54 3.51 -3.90
CA ARG A 131 8.91 3.88 -2.53
C ARG A 131 10.39 3.79 -2.25
N LYS A 132 10.83 4.55 -1.26
CA LYS A 132 12.13 4.42 -0.60
C LYS A 132 12.01 3.43 0.56
N VAL A 133 12.91 2.45 0.60
CA VAL A 133 13.02 1.48 1.70
C VAL A 133 14.25 1.86 2.52
N ALA A 134 14.04 2.53 3.64
CA ALA A 134 15.09 2.94 4.56
C ALA A 134 14.72 2.51 5.99
N PHE A 135 15.64 1.89 6.72
CA PHE A 135 15.36 1.36 8.06
C PHE A 135 16.02 2.21 9.12
N ASN A 136 15.21 2.70 10.06
CA ASN A 136 15.72 3.40 11.24
C ASN A 136 15.92 2.40 12.39
N ALA A 137 17.17 2.10 12.72
CA ALA A 137 17.52 1.18 13.79
C ALA A 137 17.06 1.63 15.19
N GLY A 138 16.99 2.95 15.43
CA GLY A 138 16.51 3.53 16.69
C GLY A 138 14.99 3.42 16.86
N GLY A 139 14.25 3.47 15.76
CA GLY A 139 12.78 3.34 15.76
C GLY A 139 12.27 1.91 15.54
N GLN A 140 13.07 1.01 14.97
CA GLN A 140 12.64 -0.31 14.45
C GLN A 140 11.52 -0.21 13.38
N PHE A 141 11.38 0.95 12.75
CA PHE A 141 10.42 1.23 11.68
C PHE A 141 11.15 1.67 10.41
N PHE A 142 10.46 1.59 9.26
CA PHE A 142 10.92 2.24 8.05
C PHE A 142 10.84 3.77 8.21
N GLU A 143 11.83 4.48 7.67
CA GLU A 143 11.86 5.94 7.66
C GLU A 143 10.70 6.47 6.80
N PRO A 144 9.84 7.35 7.36
CA PRO A 144 8.65 7.85 6.67
C PRO A 144 8.84 9.25 6.09
N ASP A 145 10.07 9.68 5.84
CA ASP A 145 10.39 11.07 5.50
C ASP A 145 10.10 11.40 4.03
N GLU A 146 10.44 10.49 3.12
CA GLU A 146 10.29 10.71 1.68
C GLU A 146 9.93 9.42 0.92
N ASP A 147 9.08 9.56 -0.09
CA ASP A 147 8.69 8.46 -0.99
C ASP A 147 8.17 7.26 -0.20
N ILE A 148 7.20 7.51 0.68
CA ILE A 148 6.72 6.51 1.65
C ILE A 148 5.88 5.39 1.00
N GLY A 149 5.59 5.50 -0.29
CA GLY A 149 4.76 4.52 -1.02
C GLY A 149 3.29 4.57 -0.63
N ALA A 150 2.78 5.76 -0.30
CA ALA A 150 1.37 6.01 -0.05
C ALA A 150 0.77 6.81 -1.21
N PHE A 151 -0.42 6.40 -1.64
CA PHE A 151 -1.08 6.93 -2.83
C PHE A 151 -2.51 7.30 -2.50
N LEU A 152 -2.97 8.39 -3.10
CA LEU A 152 -4.27 8.98 -2.88
C LEU A 152 -5.16 8.74 -4.10
N TYR A 153 -6.38 8.28 -3.83
CA TYR A 153 -7.43 8.08 -4.82
C TYR A 153 -8.65 8.90 -4.46
N ARG A 154 -9.42 9.30 -5.46
CA ARG A 154 -10.76 9.84 -5.30
C ARG A 154 -11.76 8.86 -5.89
N VAL A 155 -12.82 8.56 -5.15
CA VAL A 155 -13.94 7.80 -5.70
C VAL A 155 -14.80 8.75 -6.52
N THR A 156 -14.95 8.46 -7.81
CA THR A 156 -15.76 9.24 -8.74
C THR A 156 -16.40 8.32 -9.76
N ASP A 157 -17.69 8.48 -10.00
CA ASP A 157 -18.50 7.65 -10.90
C ASP A 157 -18.42 6.16 -10.54
N GLY A 158 -18.41 5.84 -9.25
CA GLY A 158 -18.29 4.46 -8.77
C GLY A 158 -16.94 3.80 -9.12
N GLN A 159 -15.90 4.59 -9.39
CA GLN A 159 -14.53 4.12 -9.63
C GLN A 159 -13.55 4.84 -8.70
N ALA A 160 -12.52 4.15 -8.22
CA ALA A 160 -11.40 4.79 -7.53
C ALA A 160 -10.38 5.27 -8.58
N ARG A 161 -10.21 6.59 -8.70
CA ARG A 161 -9.28 7.22 -9.65
C ARG A 161 -8.05 7.75 -8.90
N PHE A 162 -6.86 7.47 -9.42
CA PHE A 162 -5.61 7.97 -8.87
C PHE A 162 -5.59 9.51 -8.87
N VAL A 163 -5.08 10.10 -7.79
CA VAL A 163 -4.97 11.55 -7.62
C VAL A 163 -3.52 11.97 -7.53
N ALA A 164 -2.79 11.42 -6.56
CA ALA A 164 -1.41 11.82 -6.29
C ALA A 164 -0.68 10.79 -5.42
N ARG A 165 0.65 10.85 -5.43
CA ARG A 165 1.47 10.27 -4.36
C ARG A 165 1.34 11.16 -3.12
N ALA A 166 1.33 10.58 -1.93
CA ALA A 166 1.19 11.34 -0.69
C ALA A 166 2.29 12.39 -0.53
N ASP A 167 3.51 12.06 -0.97
CA ASP A 167 4.68 12.94 -0.94
C ASP A 167 4.55 14.18 -1.83
N ASP A 168 3.65 14.18 -2.81
CA ASP A 168 3.45 15.28 -3.76
C ASP A 168 2.32 16.22 -3.31
N ILE A 169 1.56 15.86 -2.28
CA ILE A 169 0.44 16.66 -1.77
C ILE A 169 0.97 17.95 -1.13
N GLY A 170 0.48 19.10 -1.61
CA GLY A 170 0.85 20.41 -1.07
C GLY A 170 2.20 20.95 -1.57
N LYS A 171 2.89 20.21 -2.46
CA LYS A 171 4.05 20.72 -3.20
C LYS A 171 3.56 21.40 -4.48
N ALA A 172 4.16 22.53 -4.85
CA ALA A 172 3.90 23.15 -6.14
C ALA A 172 4.43 22.24 -7.26
N ALA A 173 3.67 22.13 -8.35
CA ALA A 173 3.98 21.29 -9.51
C ALA A 173 5.25 21.76 -10.25
#